data_AF-A0ABD3FAQ8-F1
#
_entry.id   AF-A0ABD3FAQ8-F1
#
_cell.length_a   1.000
_cell.length_b   1.000
_cell.length_c   1.000
_cell.angle_alpha   90.00
_cell.angle_beta   90.00
_cell.angle_gamma   90.00
#
_symmetry.space_group_name_H-M   'P 1'
#
loop_
_entity.id
_entity.type
_entity.pdbx_description
1 polymer ?
#
loop_
_entity_poly.entity_id
_entity_poly.type
_entity_poly.pdbx_seq_one_letter_code
_entity_poly.pdbx_strand_id
1 'polypeptide(L)'
;MPCNVAPSPCDVPGTEFLPAMTPPPATTTVWKPREEDDANAQRPKRWQRLLCEYRVAEFGCTLVMFLVAKSFTLMAVNDRPIPKIEIRLNSTTTIYARDPTVDEKKLHEQVPMWSLIVFGVGVPILTNLLLNYVLPKFRNVRVIPHDVRDFLLSLAQGVTMSTLLTQFTKHVTGRFRPSFYDMCGWDYDAVWDGVTNLCTDPAGEREGRKSFPSGHASFAWVTMLLLTLYLLGRSRLNCRSRSASAVRGGTKILKLFLCCAPCLASSWVAITRSIDNWHHYSDILAGSIIGAIAACLAYSYNYGSIFCSEYAGLPFEAVHEKVKSESTSDDFQEAQEKMESQSTRVSNSQRA
;
A
#
# COMPACT_ATOMS: atom_id res chain seq x y z
N MET A 1 -23.52 7.72 -12.08
CA MET A 1 -24.31 7.00 -11.05
C MET A 1 -23.50 7.03 -9.78
N PRO A 2 -24.00 7.57 -8.66
CA PRO A 2 -23.20 7.63 -7.46
C PRO A 2 -23.04 6.22 -6.89
N CYS A 3 -21.79 5.75 -6.78
CA CYS A 3 -21.47 4.63 -5.93
C CYS A 3 -21.66 5.12 -4.49
N ASN A 4 -22.72 4.65 -3.82
CA ASN A 4 -22.87 4.85 -2.39
C ASN A 4 -21.67 4.20 -1.70
N VAL A 5 -20.76 5.04 -1.22
CA VAL A 5 -19.73 4.64 -0.26
C VAL A 5 -20.46 4.42 1.06
N ALA A 6 -20.52 3.17 1.50
CA ALA A 6 -21.05 2.84 2.82
C ALA A 6 -20.20 3.51 3.91
N PRO A 7 -20.80 4.00 5.01
CA PRO A 7 -20.06 4.69 6.07
C PRO A 7 -19.10 3.74 6.79
N SER A 8 -18.00 4.31 7.27
CA SER A 8 -16.99 3.64 8.11
C SER A 8 -17.58 3.17 9.45
N PRO A 9 -17.16 2.03 10.02
CA PRO A 9 -17.82 1.41 11.19
C PRO A 9 -17.57 2.09 12.54
N CYS A 10 -17.21 3.37 12.59
CA CYS A 10 -16.76 4.02 13.83
C CYS A 10 -17.64 5.17 14.34
N ASP A 11 -18.77 5.48 13.69
CA ASP A 11 -19.65 6.56 14.16
C ASP A 11 -21.06 6.02 14.47
N VAL A 12 -21.33 5.77 15.76
CA VAL A 12 -22.70 5.65 16.29
C VAL A 12 -22.78 6.44 17.60
N PRO A 13 -23.53 7.55 17.67
CA PRO A 13 -23.94 8.12 18.94
C PRO A 13 -25.39 7.73 19.29
N GLY A 14 -25.55 7.27 20.54
CA GLY A 14 -26.62 7.70 21.44
C GLY A 14 -28.06 7.26 21.16
N THR A 15 -28.51 6.26 21.92
CA THR A 15 -29.91 5.96 22.24
C THR A 15 -30.65 7.17 22.84
N GLU A 16 -31.79 7.55 22.26
CA GLU A 16 -32.83 8.34 22.95
C GLU A 16 -34.21 7.66 22.84
N PHE A 17 -34.87 7.56 23.99
CA PHE A 17 -36.19 6.97 24.21
C PHE A 17 -37.31 7.93 23.77
N LEU A 18 -38.41 7.40 23.20
CA LEU A 18 -39.71 8.08 23.16
C LEU A 18 -40.84 7.14 23.60
N PRO A 19 -41.91 7.65 24.25
CA PRO A 19 -42.85 6.84 25.03
C PRO A 19 -44.08 6.39 24.24
N ALA A 20 -44.76 5.41 24.84
CA ALA A 20 -45.86 4.61 24.30
C ALA A 20 -47.10 5.40 23.83
N MET A 21 -47.68 4.95 22.72
CA MET A 21 -49.08 5.16 22.36
C MET A 21 -49.76 3.82 22.05
N THR A 22 -51.04 3.75 22.41
CA THR A 22 -51.94 2.59 22.50
C THR A 22 -52.31 1.96 21.14
N PRO A 23 -52.73 0.67 21.10
CA PRO A 23 -53.03 -0.02 19.85
C PRO A 23 -54.49 0.15 19.39
N PRO A 24 -54.77 0.28 18.08
CA PRO A 24 -56.10 0.08 17.50
C PRO A 24 -56.32 -1.39 17.05
N PRO A 25 -57.58 -1.80 16.77
CA PRO A 25 -58.01 -3.20 16.88
C PRO A 25 -57.62 -4.08 15.71
N ALA A 26 -57.57 -5.38 16.00
CA ALA A 26 -57.19 -6.47 15.11
C ALA A 26 -57.99 -6.47 13.80
N THR A 27 -57.28 -6.33 12.68
CA THR A 27 -57.74 -6.77 11.37
C THR A 27 -56.77 -7.83 10.87
N THR A 28 -57.31 -9.03 10.63
CA THR A 28 -56.64 -10.19 10.06
C THR A 28 -56.21 -9.89 8.63
N THR A 29 -55.00 -9.37 8.44
CA THR A 29 -54.33 -9.35 7.14
C THR A 29 -53.26 -10.44 7.13
N VAL A 30 -53.54 -11.48 6.35
CA VAL A 30 -52.57 -12.50 5.92
C VAL A 30 -51.30 -11.78 5.46
N TRP A 31 -50.18 -12.06 6.12
CA TRP A 31 -48.87 -11.53 5.73
C TRP A 31 -48.50 -12.11 4.37
N LYS A 32 -48.66 -11.32 3.32
CA LYS A 32 -48.14 -11.64 1.98
C LYS A 32 -46.70 -11.08 1.95
N PRO A 33 -45.67 -11.88 1.63
CA PRO A 33 -44.32 -11.37 1.49
C PRO A 33 -44.34 -10.19 0.51
N ARG A 34 -43.72 -9.08 0.91
CA ARG A 34 -43.56 -7.88 0.10
C ARG A 34 -42.54 -8.18 -1.02
N GLU A 35 -42.97 -8.90 -2.04
CA GLU A 35 -42.15 -9.23 -3.23
C GLU A 35 -42.27 -8.17 -4.35
N GLU A 36 -43.07 -7.11 -4.20
CA GLU A 36 -43.38 -6.20 -5.32
C GLU A 36 -42.70 -4.81 -5.31
N ASP A 37 -41.91 -4.45 -4.30
CA ASP A 37 -41.18 -3.16 -4.30
C ASP A 37 -39.73 -3.25 -4.83
N ASP A 38 -39.19 -4.45 -5.09
CA ASP A 38 -37.83 -4.66 -5.64
C ASP A 38 -37.81 -4.97 -7.16
N ALA A 39 -38.93 -4.82 -7.85
CA ALA A 39 -39.06 -5.17 -9.28
C ALA A 39 -38.36 -4.21 -10.25
N ASN A 40 -37.74 -3.11 -9.75
CA ASN A 40 -37.02 -2.14 -10.60
C ASN A 40 -35.50 -2.08 -10.35
N ALA A 41 -34.93 -2.98 -9.55
CA ALA A 41 -33.49 -3.17 -9.52
C ALA A 41 -33.08 -3.99 -10.75
N GLN A 42 -32.77 -3.32 -11.86
CA GLN A 42 -32.19 -3.96 -13.05
C GLN A 42 -31.06 -4.90 -12.62
N ARG A 43 -31.29 -6.22 -12.71
CA ARG A 43 -30.27 -7.23 -12.40
C ARG A 43 -29.00 -6.87 -13.17
N PRO A 44 -27.87 -6.64 -12.48
CA PRO A 44 -26.63 -6.28 -13.16
C PRO A 44 -26.30 -7.35 -14.20
N LYS A 45 -25.99 -6.89 -15.42
CA LYS A 45 -25.61 -7.75 -16.54
C LYS A 45 -24.46 -8.66 -16.09
N ARG A 46 -24.39 -9.89 -16.62
CA ARG A 46 -23.38 -10.89 -16.21
C ARG A 46 -21.95 -10.33 -16.21
N TRP A 47 -21.64 -9.46 -17.17
CA TRP A 47 -20.35 -8.76 -17.25
C TRP A 47 -20.13 -7.73 -16.13
N GLN A 48 -21.16 -7.02 -15.67
CA GLN A 48 -21.05 -6.09 -14.53
C GLN A 48 -20.75 -6.82 -13.22
N ARG A 49 -21.34 -8.02 -13.02
CA ARG A 49 -21.00 -8.89 -11.88
C ARG A 49 -19.55 -9.37 -11.94
N LEU A 50 -19.09 -9.86 -13.11
CA LEU A 50 -17.70 -10.25 -13.29
C LEU A 50 -16.72 -9.08 -13.08
N LEU A 51 -17.05 -7.87 -13.53
CA LEU A 51 -16.22 -6.68 -13.33
C LEU A 51 -16.08 -6.30 -11.85
N CYS A 52 -17.16 -6.40 -11.07
CA CYS A 52 -17.14 -6.16 -9.62
C CYS A 52 -16.43 -7.30 -8.87
N GLU A 53 -16.75 -8.57 -9.14
CA GLU A 53 -16.20 -9.73 -8.41
C GLU A 53 -14.68 -9.91 -8.62
N TYR A 54 -14.14 -9.56 -9.79
CA TYR A 54 -12.69 -9.67 -10.07
C TYR A 54 -11.94 -8.36 -9.83
N ARG A 55 -12.60 -7.31 -9.31
CA ARG A 55 -12.02 -5.97 -9.09
C ARG A 55 -11.31 -5.43 -10.34
N VAL A 56 -11.85 -5.73 -11.53
CA VAL A 56 -11.21 -5.43 -12.83
C VAL A 56 -11.01 -3.93 -13.00
N ALA A 57 -11.99 -3.13 -12.54
CA ALA A 57 -11.89 -1.67 -12.58
C ALA A 57 -10.66 -1.15 -11.80
N GLU A 58 -10.35 -1.74 -10.65
CA GLU A 58 -9.25 -1.30 -9.81
C GLU A 58 -7.88 -1.70 -10.40
N PHE A 59 -7.77 -2.90 -10.95
CA PHE A 59 -6.60 -3.30 -11.74
C PHE A 59 -6.43 -2.40 -12.97
N GLY A 60 -7.53 -2.08 -13.66
CA GLY A 60 -7.54 -1.16 -14.80
C GLY A 60 -7.06 0.24 -14.44
N CYS A 61 -7.59 0.83 -13.37
CA CYS A 61 -7.14 2.13 -12.85
C CYS A 61 -5.67 2.11 -12.44
N THR A 62 -5.23 1.04 -11.78
CA THR A 62 -3.82 0.85 -11.39
C THR A 62 -2.90 0.78 -12.61
N LEU A 63 -3.31 0.06 -13.66
CA LEU A 63 -2.57 0.00 -14.92
C LEU A 63 -2.47 1.37 -15.59
N VAL A 64 -3.58 2.12 -15.66
CA VAL A 64 -3.58 3.48 -16.21
C VAL A 64 -2.63 4.38 -15.43
N MET A 65 -2.69 4.36 -14.10
CA MET A 65 -1.76 5.11 -13.24
C MET A 65 -0.30 4.72 -13.48
N PHE A 66 -0.02 3.43 -13.72
CA PHE A 66 1.33 2.96 -14.03
C PHE A 66 1.81 3.48 -15.39
N LEU A 67 0.95 3.50 -16.40
CA LEU A 67 1.27 4.08 -17.70
C LEU A 67 1.55 5.58 -17.60
N VAL A 68 0.78 6.31 -16.79
CA VAL A 68 1.06 7.72 -16.47
C VAL A 68 2.41 7.86 -15.77
N ALA A 69 2.70 7.01 -14.77
CA ALA A 69 3.99 7.00 -14.09
C ALA A 69 5.17 6.76 -15.06
N LYS A 70 4.99 5.87 -16.04
CA LYS A 70 5.99 5.61 -17.08
C LYS A 70 6.13 6.77 -18.06
N SER A 71 5.06 7.50 -18.37
CA SER A 71 5.14 8.67 -19.24
C SER A 71 6.08 9.75 -18.69
N PHE A 72 6.21 9.90 -17.36
CA PHE A 72 7.18 10.80 -16.74
C PHE A 72 8.63 10.48 -17.11
N THR A 73 8.96 9.22 -17.43
CA THR A 73 10.32 8.86 -17.86
C THR A 73 10.70 9.48 -19.21
N LEU A 74 9.70 9.88 -20.01
CA LEU A 74 9.88 10.58 -21.28
C LEU A 74 9.99 12.11 -21.10
N MET A 75 9.67 12.64 -19.91
CA MET A 75 9.80 14.06 -19.64
C MET A 75 11.26 14.47 -19.53
N ALA A 76 11.58 15.68 -20.01
CA ALA A 76 12.89 16.28 -19.75
C ALA A 76 13.11 16.42 -18.24
N VAL A 77 14.36 16.22 -17.80
CA VAL A 77 14.74 16.50 -16.41
C VAL A 77 14.91 18.01 -16.29
N ASN A 78 14.52 18.59 -15.16
CA ASN A 78 14.74 20.00 -14.89
C ASN A 78 16.24 20.34 -14.87
N ASP A 79 16.68 21.19 -15.79
CA ASP A 79 18.08 21.57 -15.94
C ASP A 79 18.44 22.72 -14.99
N ARG A 80 18.88 22.35 -13.78
CA ARG A 80 19.46 23.31 -12.84
C ARG A 80 20.85 23.77 -13.29
N PRO A 81 21.25 25.02 -13.01
CA PRO A 81 22.64 25.43 -13.15
C PRO A 81 23.57 24.53 -12.34
N ILE A 82 24.73 24.19 -12.91
CA ILE A 82 25.75 23.38 -12.25
C ILE A 82 26.24 24.14 -11.00
N PRO A 83 26.30 23.50 -9.82
CA PRO A 83 26.69 24.18 -8.59
C PRO A 83 28.15 24.63 -8.68
N LYS A 84 28.38 25.89 -8.31
CA LYS A 84 29.69 26.53 -8.38
C LYS A 84 30.00 27.26 -7.08
N ILE A 85 31.27 27.21 -6.69
CA ILE A 85 31.80 28.00 -5.59
C ILE A 85 32.56 29.17 -6.22
N GLU A 86 32.07 30.38 -5.95
CA GLU A 86 32.72 31.60 -6.40
C GLU A 86 33.75 32.05 -5.34
N ILE A 87 35.02 32.11 -5.73
CA ILE A 87 36.12 32.56 -4.85
C ILE A 87 36.65 33.87 -5.41
N ARG A 88 36.36 34.96 -4.71
CA ARG A 88 36.84 36.29 -5.08
C ARG A 88 38.26 36.50 -4.53
N LEU A 89 39.24 36.64 -5.42
CA LEU A 89 40.65 36.85 -5.04
C LEU A 89 40.96 38.33 -4.82
N ASN A 90 40.39 39.22 -5.64
CA ASN A 90 40.56 40.67 -5.51
C ASN A 90 39.31 41.41 -6.07
N SER A 91 39.41 42.72 -6.30
CA SER A 91 38.29 43.52 -6.82
C SER A 91 37.88 43.17 -8.26
N THR A 92 38.79 42.62 -9.08
CA THR A 92 38.64 42.37 -10.53
C THR A 92 38.77 40.89 -10.95
N THR A 93 39.19 40.00 -10.05
CA THR A 93 39.54 38.61 -10.32
C THR A 93 38.74 37.69 -9.41
N THR A 94 37.93 36.86 -10.05
CA THR A 94 37.14 35.80 -9.44
C THR A 94 37.54 34.49 -10.10
N ILE A 95 37.72 33.44 -9.28
CA ILE A 95 37.91 32.08 -9.76
C ILE A 95 36.69 31.24 -9.37
N TYR A 96 36.37 30.24 -10.18
CA TYR A 96 35.27 29.33 -9.93
C TYR A 96 35.82 27.95 -9.59
N ALA A 97 35.32 27.38 -8.50
CA ALA A 97 35.62 26.03 -8.10
C ALA A 97 34.36 25.15 -8.19
N ARG A 98 34.57 23.89 -8.51
CA ARG A 98 33.52 22.86 -8.55
C ARG A 98 33.02 22.59 -7.13
N ASP A 99 31.73 22.31 -6.98
CA ASP A 99 31.16 21.90 -5.70
C ASP A 99 31.65 20.49 -5.30
N PRO A 100 32.39 20.33 -4.19
CA PRO A 100 32.93 19.04 -3.76
C PRO A 100 31.84 18.05 -3.33
N THR A 101 30.61 18.51 -3.04
CA THR A 101 29.50 17.63 -2.63
C THR A 101 28.94 16.77 -3.77
N VAL A 102 29.35 17.06 -5.01
CA VAL A 102 28.94 16.33 -6.22
C VAL A 102 30.14 15.80 -7.03
N ASP A 103 31.33 15.73 -6.40
CA ASP A 103 32.60 15.27 -6.98
C ASP A 103 33.07 13.91 -6.44
N GLU A 104 32.14 13.10 -5.92
CA GLU A 104 32.44 11.72 -5.54
C GLU A 104 32.62 10.83 -6.77
N LYS A 105 33.32 9.70 -6.61
CA LYS A 105 33.43 8.71 -7.69
C LYS A 105 32.14 7.89 -7.81
N LYS A 106 31.71 7.62 -9.04
CA LYS A 106 30.61 6.70 -9.35
C LYS A 106 31.07 5.27 -9.09
N LEU A 107 30.49 4.63 -8.07
CA LEU A 107 30.75 3.24 -7.76
C LEU A 107 29.70 2.32 -8.39
N HIS A 108 30.06 1.05 -8.53
CA HIS A 108 29.17 0.01 -9.02
C HIS A 108 27.99 -0.19 -8.05
N GLU A 109 26.76 -0.25 -8.56
CA GLU A 109 25.58 -0.51 -7.75
C GLU A 109 25.63 -1.92 -7.15
N GLN A 110 25.71 -2.03 -5.82
CA GLN A 110 25.62 -3.33 -5.14
C GLN A 110 24.27 -4.02 -5.40
N VAL A 111 23.21 -3.22 -5.58
CA VAL A 111 21.86 -3.70 -5.87
C VAL A 111 21.34 -2.97 -7.10
N PRO A 112 21.56 -3.53 -8.30
CA PRO A 112 21.00 -3.00 -9.53
C PRO A 112 19.47 -2.94 -9.49
N MET A 113 18.89 -1.98 -10.23
CA MET A 113 17.43 -1.83 -10.26
C MET A 113 16.70 -3.08 -10.74
N TRP A 114 17.22 -3.79 -11.75
CA TRP A 114 16.57 -5.00 -12.27
C TRP A 114 16.47 -6.10 -11.22
N SER A 115 17.52 -6.33 -10.42
CA SER A 115 17.52 -7.36 -9.39
C SER A 115 16.57 -6.96 -8.26
N LEU A 116 16.54 -5.67 -7.92
CA LEU A 116 15.59 -5.14 -6.96
C LEU A 116 14.14 -5.36 -7.40
N ILE A 117 13.81 -5.16 -8.68
CA ILE A 117 12.46 -5.43 -9.21
C ILE A 117 12.13 -6.92 -9.12
N VAL A 118 13.04 -7.79 -9.55
CA VAL A 118 12.84 -9.25 -9.54
C VAL A 118 12.63 -9.76 -8.12
N PHE A 119 13.52 -9.45 -7.18
CA PHE A 119 13.39 -9.92 -5.80
C PHE A 119 12.33 -9.16 -5.02
N GLY A 120 12.19 -7.86 -5.26
CA GLY A 120 11.22 -7.01 -4.57
C GLY A 120 9.78 -7.35 -4.91
N VAL A 121 9.48 -7.82 -6.13
CA VAL A 121 8.14 -8.33 -6.48
C VAL A 121 8.03 -9.83 -6.25
N GLY A 122 9.08 -10.59 -6.60
CA GLY A 122 9.08 -12.04 -6.49
C GLY A 122 8.94 -12.56 -5.06
N VAL A 123 9.68 -11.99 -4.10
CA VAL A 123 9.65 -12.44 -2.70
C VAL A 123 8.27 -12.23 -2.07
N PRO A 124 7.60 -11.06 -2.17
CA PRO A 124 6.25 -10.89 -1.67
C PRO A 124 5.23 -11.85 -2.29
N ILE A 125 5.25 -12.02 -3.62
CA ILE A 125 4.34 -12.94 -4.32
C ILE A 125 4.56 -14.37 -3.86
N LEU A 126 5.81 -14.83 -3.85
CA LEU A 126 6.15 -16.19 -3.42
C LEU A 126 5.72 -16.42 -1.97
N THR A 127 5.98 -15.46 -1.08
CA THR A 127 5.57 -15.54 0.33
C THR A 127 4.05 -15.64 0.47
N ASN A 128 3.29 -14.82 -0.28
CA ASN A 128 1.83 -14.87 -0.28
C ASN A 128 1.31 -16.24 -0.77
N LEU A 129 1.87 -16.78 -1.87
CA LEU A 129 1.51 -18.09 -2.39
C LEU A 129 1.83 -19.22 -1.41
N LEU A 130 3.01 -19.17 -0.77
CA LEU A 130 3.41 -20.13 0.25
C LEU A 130 2.45 -20.12 1.45
N LEU A 131 2.05 -18.94 1.93
CA LEU A 131 1.15 -18.79 3.07
C LEU A 131 -0.30 -19.22 2.77
N ASN A 132 -0.75 -19.09 1.52
CA ASN A 132 -2.12 -19.44 1.12
C ASN A 132 -2.28 -20.89 0.62
N TYR A 133 -1.28 -21.46 -0.06
CA TYR A 133 -1.42 -22.77 -0.71
C TYR A 133 -0.57 -23.89 -0.10
N VAL A 134 0.58 -23.55 0.49
CA VAL A 134 1.54 -24.55 0.99
C VAL A 134 1.39 -24.73 2.49
N LEU A 135 1.43 -23.64 3.26
CA LEU A 135 1.40 -23.70 4.72
C LEU A 135 0.13 -24.37 5.31
N PRO A 136 -1.08 -24.16 4.77
CA PRO A 136 -2.29 -24.85 5.24
C PRO A 136 -2.25 -26.37 5.09
N LYS A 137 -1.40 -26.91 4.19
CA LYS A 137 -1.22 -28.36 4.02
C LYS A 137 -0.41 -28.99 5.15
N PHE A 138 0.43 -28.20 5.82
CA PHE A 138 1.36 -28.68 6.87
C PHE A 138 0.98 -28.20 8.27
N ARG A 139 0.16 -27.15 8.38
CA ARG A 139 -0.20 -26.47 9.62
C ARG A 139 -1.65 -26.00 9.55
N ASN A 140 -2.34 -25.98 10.70
CA ASN A 140 -3.67 -25.37 10.82
C ASN A 140 -3.58 -23.84 10.74
N VAL A 141 -3.48 -23.33 9.51
CA VAL A 141 -3.48 -21.91 9.17
C VAL A 141 -4.81 -21.57 8.51
N ARG A 142 -5.38 -20.43 8.88
CA ARG A 142 -6.64 -19.95 8.28
C ARG A 142 -6.43 -19.67 6.80
N VAL A 143 -7.20 -20.36 5.95
CA VAL A 143 -7.31 -20.05 4.52
C VAL A 143 -8.32 -18.91 4.37
N ILE A 144 -7.95 -17.88 3.62
CA ILE A 144 -8.76 -16.69 3.39
C ILE A 144 -9.13 -16.67 1.91
N PRO A 145 -10.41 -16.59 1.54
CA PRO A 145 -10.81 -16.50 0.14
C PRO A 145 -10.26 -15.21 -0.48
N HIS A 146 -9.86 -15.29 -1.75
CA HIS A 146 -9.38 -14.16 -2.57
C HIS A 146 -8.15 -13.36 -2.05
N ASP A 147 -7.50 -13.78 -0.96
CA ASP A 147 -6.34 -13.08 -0.38
C ASP A 147 -5.17 -12.89 -1.36
N VAL A 148 -4.97 -13.84 -2.28
CA VAL A 148 -3.93 -13.72 -3.32
C VAL A 148 -4.25 -12.57 -4.28
N ARG A 149 -5.50 -12.45 -4.73
CA ARG A 149 -5.94 -11.38 -5.63
C ARG A 149 -5.76 -10.02 -4.97
N ASP A 150 -6.23 -9.88 -3.73
CA ASP A 150 -6.20 -8.60 -3.00
C ASP A 150 -4.77 -8.20 -2.62
N PHE A 151 -3.91 -9.17 -2.30
CA PHE A 151 -2.49 -8.91 -2.09
C PHE A 151 -1.80 -8.42 -3.36
N LEU A 152 -2.03 -9.10 -4.50
CA LEU A 152 -1.46 -8.71 -5.78
C LEU A 152 -1.92 -7.31 -6.21
N LEU A 153 -3.18 -6.99 -5.98
CA LEU A 153 -3.73 -5.67 -6.23
C LEU A 153 -3.07 -4.61 -5.33
N SER A 154 -2.95 -4.89 -4.03
CA SER A 154 -2.27 -4.01 -3.08
C SER A 154 -0.82 -3.75 -3.50
N LEU A 155 -0.10 -4.81 -3.90
CA LEU A 155 1.29 -4.71 -4.35
C LEU A 155 1.40 -3.85 -5.61
N ALA A 156 0.53 -4.07 -6.59
CA ALA A 156 0.50 -3.30 -7.82
C ALA A 156 0.16 -1.82 -7.58
N GLN A 157 -0.84 -1.55 -6.73
CA GLN A 157 -1.25 -0.19 -6.35
C GLN A 157 -0.11 0.55 -5.63
N GLY A 158 0.49 -0.08 -4.61
CA GLY A 158 1.60 0.50 -3.87
C GLY A 158 2.79 0.82 -4.78
N VAL A 159 3.26 -0.16 -5.55
CA VAL A 159 4.39 0.03 -6.49
C VAL A 159 4.09 1.14 -7.50
N THR A 160 2.88 1.16 -8.05
CA THR A 160 2.46 2.18 -9.03
C THR A 160 2.47 3.57 -8.40
N MET A 161 1.90 3.73 -7.21
CA MET A 161 1.82 5.02 -6.54
C MET A 161 3.20 5.52 -6.12
N SER A 162 4.05 4.66 -5.56
CA SER A 162 5.45 4.97 -5.25
C SER A 162 6.24 5.37 -6.51
N THR A 163 6.05 4.65 -7.62
CA THR A 163 6.70 4.94 -8.90
C THR A 163 6.25 6.29 -9.46
N LEU A 164 4.94 6.56 -9.43
CA LEU A 164 4.35 7.82 -9.90
C LEU A 164 4.99 9.02 -9.20
N LEU A 165 4.95 9.03 -7.85
CA LEU A 165 5.53 10.12 -7.08
C LEU A 165 7.05 10.22 -7.31
N THR A 166 7.77 9.11 -7.28
CA THR A 166 9.23 9.12 -7.44
C THR A 166 9.63 9.68 -8.81
N GLN A 167 9.02 9.22 -9.91
CA GLN A 167 9.36 9.67 -11.26
C GLN A 167 8.98 11.12 -11.48
N PHE A 168 7.77 11.52 -11.06
CA PHE A 168 7.34 12.92 -11.13
C PHE A 168 8.33 13.85 -10.42
N THR A 169 8.63 13.57 -9.14
CA THR A 169 9.54 14.42 -8.35
C THR A 169 10.96 14.40 -8.91
N LYS A 170 11.46 13.27 -9.40
CA LYS A 170 12.81 13.15 -9.98
C LYS A 170 13.00 14.03 -11.21
N HIS A 171 12.01 14.07 -12.09
CA HIS A 171 12.09 14.89 -13.30
C HIS A 171 11.86 16.38 -13.02
N VAL A 172 11.00 16.74 -12.07
CA VAL A 172 10.76 18.15 -11.69
C VAL A 172 11.92 18.73 -10.87
N THR A 173 12.57 17.93 -10.02
CA THR A 173 13.60 18.46 -9.13
C THR A 173 14.93 18.68 -9.81
N GLY A 174 15.48 17.75 -10.60
CA GLY A 174 16.76 17.97 -11.28
C GLY A 174 17.97 18.09 -10.33
N ARG A 175 17.93 17.42 -9.17
CA ARG A 175 19.03 17.46 -8.19
C ARG A 175 20.22 16.62 -8.66
N PHE A 176 21.42 17.17 -8.55
CA PHE A 176 22.68 16.48 -8.84
C PHE A 176 23.00 15.36 -7.85
N ARG A 177 23.48 14.23 -8.36
CA ARG A 177 23.99 13.10 -7.57
C ARG A 177 25.35 13.43 -6.94
N PRO A 178 25.74 12.74 -5.85
CA PRO A 178 27.07 12.91 -5.26
C PRO A 178 28.22 12.65 -6.26
N SER A 179 28.00 11.79 -7.26
CA SER A 179 28.99 11.44 -8.27
C SER A 179 28.73 12.08 -9.65
N PHE A 180 28.12 13.27 -9.68
CA PHE A 180 27.70 13.92 -10.93
C PHE A 180 28.85 14.14 -11.93
N TYR A 181 29.98 14.71 -11.50
CA TYR A 181 31.09 15.03 -12.41
C TYR A 181 31.70 13.77 -13.04
N ASP A 182 31.83 12.70 -12.27
CA ASP A 182 32.30 11.41 -12.76
C ASP A 182 31.29 10.76 -13.71
N MET A 183 29.98 10.86 -13.40
CA MET A 183 28.93 10.36 -14.29
C MET A 183 28.89 11.05 -15.65
N CYS A 184 29.06 12.38 -15.68
CA CYS A 184 28.95 13.15 -16.93
C CYS A 184 30.27 13.23 -17.73
N GLY A 185 31.35 12.66 -17.20
CA GLY A 185 32.68 12.73 -17.82
C GLY A 185 33.19 14.17 -17.91
N TRP A 186 33.18 14.89 -16.78
CA TRP A 186 33.63 16.28 -16.73
C TRP A 186 35.05 16.45 -17.30
N ASP A 187 35.28 17.47 -18.13
CA ASP A 187 36.61 17.82 -18.63
C ASP A 187 37.43 18.56 -17.55
N TYR A 188 38.49 17.92 -17.07
CA TYR A 188 39.39 18.43 -16.04
C TYR A 188 40.57 19.21 -16.62
N ASP A 189 40.82 19.12 -17.93
CA ASP A 189 41.95 19.79 -18.59
C ASP A 189 41.61 21.25 -18.91
N ALA A 190 40.32 21.59 -19.01
CA ALA A 190 39.82 22.94 -19.24
C ALA A 190 39.71 23.75 -17.92
N VAL A 191 40.19 25.00 -17.94
CA VAL A 191 39.94 25.96 -16.86
C VAL A 191 38.48 26.39 -16.90
N TRP A 192 37.75 26.14 -15.80
CA TRP A 192 36.32 26.43 -15.74
C TRP A 192 36.03 27.91 -15.48
N ASP A 193 35.19 28.51 -16.32
CA ASP A 193 34.69 29.89 -16.22
C ASP A 193 33.47 30.01 -15.29
N GLY A 194 33.04 28.92 -14.64
CA GLY A 194 31.88 28.88 -13.77
C GLY A 194 30.53 28.91 -14.48
N VAL A 195 30.48 28.79 -15.81
CA VAL A 195 29.23 28.85 -16.59
C VAL A 195 29.17 27.76 -17.66
N THR A 196 30.28 27.53 -18.35
CA THR A 196 30.39 26.55 -19.43
C THR A 196 30.15 25.14 -18.90
N ASN A 197 29.29 24.38 -19.59
CA ASN A 197 29.08 22.97 -19.32
C ASN A 197 30.24 22.17 -19.94
N LEU A 198 31.08 21.59 -19.09
CA LEU A 198 32.24 20.78 -19.48
C LEU A 198 31.96 19.27 -19.41
N CYS A 199 30.70 18.85 -19.28
CA CYS A 199 30.32 17.43 -19.37
C CYS A 199 30.48 16.91 -20.80
N THR A 200 31.05 15.71 -20.95
CA THR A 200 31.30 15.07 -22.26
C THR A 200 30.31 13.94 -22.58
N ASP A 201 29.63 13.39 -21.57
CA ASP A 201 28.59 12.35 -21.70
C ASP A 201 27.19 12.92 -21.38
N PRO A 202 26.34 13.20 -22.41
CA PRO A 202 24.98 13.69 -22.20
C PRO A 202 24.06 12.69 -21.48
N ALA A 203 24.28 11.38 -21.65
CA ALA A 203 23.47 10.36 -20.98
C ALA A 203 23.82 10.30 -19.49
N GLY A 204 25.12 10.36 -19.19
CA GLY A 204 25.68 10.50 -17.85
C GLY A 204 25.20 11.76 -17.14
N GLU A 205 25.21 12.92 -17.81
CA GLU A 205 24.70 14.17 -17.27
C GLU A 205 23.21 14.06 -16.89
N ARG A 206 22.39 13.54 -17.81
CA ARG A 206 20.94 13.37 -17.58
C ARG A 206 20.64 12.44 -16.42
N GLU A 207 21.42 11.37 -16.24
CA GLU A 207 21.26 10.46 -15.08
C GLU A 207 21.80 11.07 -13.79
N GLY A 208 22.90 11.82 -13.88
CA GLY A 208 23.51 12.58 -12.80
C GLY A 208 22.58 13.67 -12.22
N ARG A 209 21.66 14.22 -13.02
CA ARG A 209 20.62 15.19 -12.61
C ARG A 209 19.40 14.57 -11.95
N LYS A 210 19.36 13.24 -11.79
CA LYS A 210 18.20 12.50 -11.24
C LYS A 210 18.49 11.99 -9.82
N SER A 211 18.95 12.81 -8.90
CA SER A 211 19.26 12.34 -7.54
C SER A 211 18.03 12.21 -6.64
N PHE A 212 17.16 13.21 -6.58
CA PHE A 212 16.07 13.24 -5.60
C PHE A 212 14.72 12.86 -6.22
N PRO A 213 13.93 11.96 -5.62
CA PRO A 213 14.25 11.04 -4.52
C PRO A 213 14.89 9.73 -5.05
N SER A 214 15.39 8.90 -4.14
CA SER A 214 15.95 7.59 -4.47
C SER A 214 14.86 6.59 -4.90
N GLY A 215 14.95 6.12 -6.15
CA GLY A 215 14.03 5.12 -6.71
C GLY A 215 14.22 3.72 -6.13
N HIS A 216 15.46 3.32 -5.81
CA HIS A 216 15.70 2.04 -5.15
C HIS A 216 15.14 2.03 -3.74
N ALA A 217 15.30 3.12 -2.99
CA ALA A 217 14.75 3.22 -1.64
C ALA A 217 13.22 3.18 -1.66
N SER A 218 12.57 3.98 -2.52
CA SER A 218 11.10 4.00 -2.59
C SER A 218 10.51 2.67 -3.05
N PHE A 219 11.16 1.98 -3.99
CA PHE A 219 10.73 0.66 -4.44
C PHE A 219 10.94 -0.43 -3.38
N ALA A 220 12.10 -0.44 -2.72
CA ALA A 220 12.41 -1.41 -1.67
C ALA A 220 11.43 -1.27 -0.49
N TRP A 221 11.17 -0.04 -0.04
CA TRP A 221 10.23 0.21 1.04
C TRP A 221 8.80 -0.14 0.67
N VAL A 222 8.32 0.22 -0.52
CA VAL A 222 6.91 -0.08 -0.86
C VAL A 222 6.64 -1.59 -0.94
N THR A 223 7.57 -2.36 -1.50
CA THR A 223 7.40 -3.81 -1.66
C THR A 223 7.58 -4.56 -0.33
N MET A 224 8.65 -4.25 0.41
CA MET A 224 8.98 -4.95 1.65
C MET A 224 8.13 -4.52 2.85
N LEU A 225 7.73 -3.23 2.93
CA LEU A 225 6.83 -2.80 4.00
C LEU A 225 5.44 -3.39 3.79
N LEU A 226 4.95 -3.46 2.55
CA LEU A 226 3.68 -4.10 2.25
C LEU A 226 3.70 -5.59 2.62
N LEU A 227 4.79 -6.29 2.27
CA LEU A 227 5.01 -7.66 2.74
C LEU A 227 5.03 -7.75 4.28
N THR A 228 5.70 -6.83 4.95
CA THR A 228 5.75 -6.77 6.43
C THR A 228 4.36 -6.58 7.02
N LEU A 229 3.56 -5.63 6.52
CA LEU A 229 2.18 -5.38 6.96
C LEU A 229 1.30 -6.62 6.75
N TYR A 230 1.43 -7.27 5.59
CA TYR A 230 0.73 -8.51 5.29
C TYR A 230 1.12 -9.65 6.25
N LEU A 231 2.41 -9.87 6.49
CA LEU A 231 2.90 -10.89 7.43
C LEU A 231 2.40 -10.62 8.86
N LEU A 232 2.41 -9.35 9.30
CA LEU A 232 1.88 -8.95 10.60
C LEU A 232 0.38 -9.25 10.71
N GLY A 233 -0.42 -8.88 9.69
CA GLY A 233 -1.84 -9.19 9.61
C GLY A 233 -2.11 -10.70 9.68
N ARG A 234 -1.43 -11.48 8.84
CA ARG A 234 -1.54 -12.96 8.83
C ARG A 234 -1.12 -13.59 10.17
N SER A 235 -0.07 -13.08 10.80
CA SER A 235 0.40 -13.56 12.10
C SER A 235 -0.66 -13.34 13.19
N ARG A 236 -1.34 -12.20 13.19
CA ARG A 236 -2.43 -11.88 14.13
C ARG A 236 -3.64 -12.79 13.94
N LEU A 237 -4.08 -13.03 12.70
CA LEU A 237 -5.22 -13.90 12.40
C LEU A 237 -5.02 -15.34 12.90
N ASN A 238 -3.80 -15.85 12.83
CA ASN A 238 -3.47 -17.20 13.24
C ASN A 238 -3.15 -17.33 14.74
N CYS A 239 -3.09 -16.23 15.49
CA CYS A 239 -2.76 -16.20 16.93
C CYS A 239 -3.97 -15.78 17.78
N ARG A 240 -5.12 -16.46 17.66
CA ARG A 240 -6.34 -16.17 18.44
C ARG A 240 -6.22 -16.56 19.93
N SER A 241 -5.32 -17.49 20.30
CA SER A 241 -5.08 -17.88 21.70
C SER A 241 -3.89 -17.11 22.30
N ARG A 242 -4.17 -16.02 23.02
CA ARG A 242 -3.18 -15.29 23.85
C ARG A 242 -2.97 -15.99 25.20
N SER A 243 -2.39 -17.19 25.20
CA SER A 243 -1.96 -17.82 26.46
C SER A 243 -0.61 -17.22 26.95
N ALA A 244 -0.49 -17.06 28.27
CA ALA A 244 0.56 -16.35 29.00
C ALA A 244 1.67 -17.31 29.50
N SER A 245 2.43 -17.92 28.58
CA SER A 245 3.63 -18.68 28.93
C SER A 245 4.90 -18.00 28.39
N ALA A 246 5.97 -17.97 29.18
CA ALA A 246 7.25 -17.35 28.86
C ALA A 246 7.92 -17.93 27.59
N VAL A 247 7.81 -19.26 27.38
CA VAL A 247 8.29 -19.94 26.15
C VAL A 247 7.53 -19.45 24.91
N ARG A 248 6.25 -19.10 25.08
CA ARG A 248 5.43 -18.48 24.03
C ARG A 248 5.74 -16.99 23.86
N GLY A 249 6.33 -16.34 24.85
CA GLY A 249 6.87 -14.97 24.79
C GLY A 249 8.04 -14.84 23.80
N GLY A 250 9.07 -15.69 23.94
CA GLY A 250 10.19 -15.74 22.99
C GLY A 250 9.75 -16.06 21.56
N THR A 251 8.80 -17.00 21.41
CA THR A 251 8.21 -17.34 20.10
C THR A 251 7.45 -16.15 19.47
N LYS A 252 6.80 -15.29 20.28
CA LYS A 252 6.11 -14.08 19.78
C LYS A 252 7.12 -13.04 19.27
N ILE A 253 8.22 -12.83 19.98
CA ILE A 253 9.28 -11.91 19.58
C ILE A 253 9.94 -12.38 18.28
N LEU A 254 10.26 -13.68 18.18
CA LEU A 254 10.80 -14.26 16.95
C LEU A 254 9.86 -14.07 15.76
N LYS A 255 8.54 -14.31 15.94
CA LYS A 255 7.56 -14.06 14.87
C LYS A 255 7.51 -12.59 14.46
N LEU A 256 7.55 -11.66 15.41
CA LEU A 256 7.59 -10.23 15.11
C LEU A 256 8.84 -9.87 14.32
N PHE A 257 10.00 -10.36 14.75
CA PHE A 257 11.27 -10.16 14.06
C PHE A 257 11.22 -10.70 12.62
N LEU A 258 10.71 -11.93 12.43
CA LEU A 258 10.54 -12.52 11.10
C LEU A 258 9.57 -11.73 10.22
N CYS A 259 8.50 -11.16 10.79
CA CYS A 259 7.58 -10.31 10.04
C CYS A 259 8.25 -8.99 9.61
N CYS A 260 9.17 -8.44 10.42
CA CYS A 260 9.88 -7.19 10.15
C CYS A 260 11.18 -7.39 9.33
N ALA A 261 11.62 -8.63 9.10
CA ALA A 261 12.83 -8.92 8.32
C ALA A 261 12.82 -8.31 6.90
N PRO A 262 11.69 -8.25 6.17
CA PRO A 262 11.63 -7.54 4.88
C PRO A 262 11.98 -6.05 5.02
N CYS A 263 11.53 -5.37 6.07
CA CYS A 263 11.91 -3.97 6.31
C CYS A 263 13.42 -3.82 6.51
N LEU A 264 14.09 -4.76 7.20
CA LEU A 264 15.55 -4.75 7.32
C LEU A 264 16.23 -4.89 5.96
N ALA A 265 15.71 -5.75 5.08
CA ALA A 265 16.20 -5.85 3.70
C ALA A 265 16.01 -4.53 2.93
N SER A 266 14.88 -3.83 3.12
CA SER A 266 14.68 -2.51 2.50
C SER A 266 15.64 -1.45 3.01
N SER A 267 15.92 -1.44 4.33
CA SER A 267 16.92 -0.55 4.92
C SER A 267 18.32 -0.84 4.38
N TRP A 268 18.68 -2.12 4.23
CA TRP A 268 19.95 -2.51 3.60
C TRP A 268 20.08 -1.97 2.18
N VAL A 269 19.06 -2.17 1.32
CA VAL A 269 19.05 -1.61 -0.04
C VAL A 269 19.18 -0.08 -0.02
N ALA A 270 18.48 0.60 0.89
CA ALA A 270 18.56 2.05 1.05
C ALA A 270 20.00 2.50 1.40
N ILE A 271 20.66 1.82 2.34
CA ILE A 271 22.05 2.11 2.76
C ILE A 271 23.04 1.90 1.62
N THR A 272 22.86 0.87 0.78
CA THR A 272 23.77 0.68 -0.37
C THR A 272 23.81 1.89 -1.30
N ARG A 273 22.75 2.71 -1.38
CA ARG A 273 22.73 3.91 -2.22
C ARG A 273 23.65 5.03 -1.76
N SER A 274 23.94 5.12 -0.46
CA SER A 274 24.97 6.03 0.03
C SER A 274 26.37 5.43 -0.13
N ILE A 275 26.53 4.13 0.11
CA ILE A 275 27.83 3.44 -0.06
C ILE A 275 28.31 3.53 -1.51
N ASP A 276 27.38 3.40 -2.47
CA ASP A 276 27.71 3.39 -3.90
C ASP A 276 27.86 4.83 -4.49
N ASN A 277 27.74 5.89 -3.68
CA ASN A 277 27.75 7.31 -4.10
C ASN A 277 26.67 7.70 -5.12
N TRP A 278 25.54 6.99 -5.14
CA TRP A 278 24.44 7.28 -6.05
C TRP A 278 23.48 8.34 -5.51
N HIS A 279 23.30 8.42 -4.19
CA HIS A 279 22.29 9.28 -3.57
C HIS A 279 22.77 9.92 -2.28
N HIS A 280 22.31 11.15 -2.03
CA HIS A 280 22.45 11.81 -0.73
C HIS A 280 21.51 11.16 0.30
N TYR A 281 21.83 11.27 1.58
CA TYR A 281 20.98 10.73 2.65
C TYR A 281 19.54 11.26 2.62
N SER A 282 19.34 12.53 2.25
CA SER A 282 18.02 13.13 2.07
C SER A 282 17.22 12.50 0.92
N ASP A 283 17.88 12.13 -0.17
CA ASP A 283 17.24 11.45 -1.31
C ASP A 283 16.76 10.05 -0.90
N ILE A 284 17.57 9.36 -0.10
CA ILE A 284 17.29 8.03 0.45
C ILE A 284 16.12 8.08 1.43
N LEU A 285 16.14 9.05 2.36
CA LEU A 285 15.07 9.24 3.34
C LEU A 285 13.74 9.59 2.65
N ALA A 286 13.74 10.55 1.71
CA ALA A 286 12.55 10.93 0.98
C ALA A 286 11.99 9.76 0.15
N GLY A 287 12.85 9.02 -0.55
CA GLY A 287 12.45 7.81 -1.26
C GLY A 287 11.81 6.78 -0.31
N SER A 288 12.44 6.53 0.83
CA SER A 288 11.93 5.61 1.85
C SER A 288 10.54 6.00 2.36
N ILE A 289 10.33 7.29 2.65
CA ILE A 289 9.04 7.84 3.10
C ILE A 289 7.97 7.66 2.01
N ILE A 290 8.28 7.99 0.75
CA ILE A 290 7.35 7.79 -0.38
C ILE A 290 6.92 6.33 -0.47
N GLY A 291 7.88 5.41 -0.42
CA GLY A 291 7.62 3.98 -0.48
C GLY A 291 6.77 3.49 0.70
N ALA A 292 7.09 3.95 1.91
CA ALA A 292 6.37 3.56 3.11
C ALA A 292 4.91 4.07 3.11
N ILE A 293 4.68 5.34 2.75
CA ILE A 293 3.34 5.91 2.62
C ILE A 293 2.54 5.15 1.57
N ALA A 294 3.14 4.86 0.41
CA ALA A 294 2.47 4.12 -0.64
C ALA A 294 2.07 2.70 -0.22
N ALA A 295 2.94 2.00 0.53
CA ALA A 295 2.62 0.68 1.09
C ALA A 295 1.48 0.75 2.10
N CYS A 296 1.52 1.71 3.03
CA CYS A 296 0.48 1.89 4.04
C CYS A 296 -0.87 2.17 3.38
N LEU A 297 -0.94 3.10 2.42
CA LEU A 297 -2.17 3.44 1.72
C LEU A 297 -2.72 2.26 0.92
N ALA A 298 -1.86 1.56 0.15
CA ALA A 298 -2.30 0.40 -0.63
C ALA A 298 -2.76 -0.77 0.26
N TYR A 299 -2.07 -1.00 1.38
CA TYR A 299 -2.50 -1.99 2.36
C TYR A 299 -3.83 -1.59 3.00
N SER A 300 -3.95 -0.36 3.50
CA SER A 300 -5.17 0.16 4.14
C SER A 300 -6.36 0.30 3.20
N TYR A 301 -6.15 0.32 1.89
CA TYR A 301 -7.23 0.29 0.89
C TYR A 301 -7.81 -1.11 0.71
N ASN A 302 -7.02 -2.16 0.90
CA ASN A 302 -7.43 -3.55 0.61
C ASN A 302 -7.64 -4.41 1.87
N TYR A 303 -6.97 -4.07 2.97
CA TYR A 303 -6.92 -4.85 4.20
C TYR A 303 -7.36 -4.06 5.42
N GLY A 304 -8.01 -4.76 6.36
CA GLY A 304 -8.30 -4.25 7.70
C GLY A 304 -7.02 -3.90 8.46
N SER A 305 -7.10 -2.79 9.22
CA SER A 305 -6.00 -2.26 10.02
C SER A 305 -5.38 -3.32 10.94
N ILE A 306 -4.05 -3.43 10.92
CA ILE A 306 -3.30 -4.34 11.80
C ILE A 306 -3.47 -4.03 13.29
N PHE A 307 -3.94 -2.82 13.62
CA PHE A 307 -4.17 -2.37 14.98
C PHE A 307 -5.56 -2.76 15.52
N CYS A 308 -6.52 -3.09 14.64
CA CYS A 308 -7.84 -3.55 15.04
C CYS A 308 -7.86 -5.08 15.12
N SER A 309 -7.92 -5.63 16.34
CA SER A 309 -7.77 -7.08 16.56
C SER A 309 -8.87 -7.94 15.89
N GLU A 310 -10.02 -7.36 15.58
CA GLU A 310 -11.16 -8.08 15.03
C GLU A 310 -11.01 -8.36 13.52
N TYR A 311 -10.46 -7.39 12.78
CA TYR A 311 -10.35 -7.40 11.32
C TYR A 311 -8.89 -7.36 10.80
N ALA A 312 -7.90 -7.40 11.69
CA ALA A 312 -6.49 -7.27 11.33
C ALA A 312 -6.05 -8.25 10.25
N GLY A 313 -5.66 -7.74 9.08
CA GLY A 313 -5.14 -8.55 7.98
C GLY A 313 -6.18 -9.35 7.21
N LEU A 314 -7.47 -9.12 7.44
CA LEU A 314 -8.53 -9.63 6.56
C LEU A 314 -8.72 -8.65 5.38
N PRO A 315 -8.83 -9.15 4.15
CA PRO A 315 -9.29 -8.34 3.02
C PRO A 315 -10.69 -7.77 3.30
N PHE A 316 -10.97 -6.54 2.86
CA PHE A 316 -12.28 -5.91 3.14
C PHE A 316 -13.48 -6.68 2.57
N GLU A 317 -13.33 -7.38 1.44
CA GLU A 317 -14.40 -8.25 0.93
C GLU A 317 -14.74 -9.36 1.94
N ALA A 318 -13.73 -10.01 2.53
CA ALA A 318 -13.95 -11.03 3.55
C ALA A 318 -14.55 -10.44 4.85
N VAL A 319 -14.22 -9.18 5.17
CA VAL A 319 -14.86 -8.46 6.29
C VAL A 319 -16.34 -8.22 5.99
N HIS A 320 -16.67 -7.75 4.78
CA HIS A 320 -18.05 -7.47 4.38
C HIS A 320 -18.91 -8.74 4.35
N GLU A 321 -18.37 -9.84 3.81
CA GLU A 321 -19.04 -11.14 3.84
C GLU A 321 -19.31 -11.62 5.27
N LYS A 322 -18.33 -11.44 6.17
CA LYS A 322 -18.48 -11.78 7.59
C LYS A 322 -19.58 -10.96 8.25
N VAL A 323 -19.56 -9.63 8.11
CA VAL A 323 -20.59 -8.74 8.67
C VAL A 323 -21.97 -9.07 8.12
N LYS A 324 -22.09 -9.32 6.82
CA LYS A 324 -23.35 -9.71 6.18
C LYS A 324 -23.85 -11.06 6.69
N SER A 325 -22.96 -12.02 6.92
CA SER A 325 -23.34 -13.32 7.49
C SER A 325 -23.82 -13.20 8.93
N GLU A 326 -23.18 -12.35 9.74
CA GLU A 326 -23.55 -12.08 11.13
C GLU A 326 -24.89 -11.36 11.23
N SER A 327 -25.13 -10.33 10.40
CA SER A 327 -26.42 -9.63 10.37
C SER A 327 -27.56 -10.57 9.96
N THR A 328 -27.31 -11.42 8.96
CA THR A 328 -28.32 -12.38 8.48
C THR A 328 -28.67 -13.40 9.57
N SER A 329 -27.68 -13.88 10.33
CA SER A 329 -27.94 -14.80 11.45
C SER A 329 -28.74 -14.15 12.57
N ASP A 330 -28.45 -12.89 12.90
CA ASP A 330 -29.17 -12.15 13.94
C ASP A 330 -30.64 -11.94 13.53
N ASP A 331 -30.89 -11.59 12.26
CA ASP A 331 -32.25 -11.45 11.70
C ASP A 331 -33.03 -12.78 11.76
N PHE A 332 -32.38 -13.91 11.44
CA PHE A 332 -33.00 -15.23 11.53
C PHE A 332 -33.32 -15.62 12.98
N GLN A 333 -32.41 -15.31 13.92
CA GLN A 333 -32.60 -15.64 15.33
C GLN A 333 -33.74 -14.79 15.94
N GLU A 334 -33.82 -13.50 15.61
CA GLU A 334 -34.92 -12.63 16.03
C GLU A 334 -36.28 -13.09 15.45
N ALA A 335 -36.30 -13.56 14.20
CA ALA A 335 -37.51 -14.09 13.57
C ALA A 335 -38.00 -15.38 14.27
N GLN A 336 -37.08 -16.25 14.68
CA GLN A 336 -37.41 -17.50 15.37
C GLN A 336 -37.98 -17.22 16.78
N GLU A 337 -37.39 -16.31 17.54
CA GLU A 337 -37.91 -15.91 18.86
C GLU A 337 -39.31 -15.28 18.77
N LYS A 338 -39.59 -14.49 17.71
CA LYS A 338 -40.92 -13.93 17.47
C LYS A 338 -41.96 -15.02 17.17
N MET A 339 -41.62 -16.05 16.39
CA MET A 339 -42.54 -17.18 16.14
C MET A 339 -42.83 -17.99 17.40
N GLU A 340 -41.81 -18.29 18.21
CA GLU A 340 -41.98 -19.05 19.46
C GLU A 340 -42.82 -18.28 20.47
N SER A 341 -42.62 -16.97 20.61
CA SER A 341 -43.42 -16.13 21.51
C SER A 341 -44.88 -16.01 21.07
N GLN A 342 -45.17 -15.94 19.77
CA GLN A 342 -46.54 -15.96 19.25
C GLN A 342 -47.21 -17.32 19.47
N SER A 343 -46.51 -18.42 19.19
CA SER A 343 -47.01 -19.79 19.44
C SER A 343 -47.37 -20.00 20.92
N THR A 344 -46.51 -19.52 21.82
CA THR A 344 -46.74 -19.60 23.28
C THR A 344 -47.94 -18.76 23.72
N ARG A 345 -48.13 -17.55 23.15
CA ARG A 345 -49.32 -16.72 23.42
C ARG A 345 -50.61 -17.39 22.92
N VAL A 346 -50.60 -17.98 21.73
CA VAL A 346 -51.77 -18.67 21.15
C VAL A 346 -52.11 -19.92 21.98
N SER A 347 -51.12 -20.72 22.37
CA SER A 347 -51.31 -21.89 23.23
C SER A 347 -51.88 -21.53 24.61
N ASN A 348 -51.43 -20.43 25.21
CA ASN A 348 -51.97 -19.97 26.50
C ASN A 348 -53.38 -19.39 26.37
N SER A 349 -53.71 -18.76 25.24
CA SER A 349 -55.06 -18.27 24.95
C SER A 349 -56.08 -19.38 24.67
N GLN A 350 -55.65 -20.58 24.29
CA GLN A 350 -56.53 -21.73 24.06
C GLN A 350 -56.74 -22.60 25.31
N ARG A 351 -55.97 -22.37 26.38
CA ARG A 351 -56.09 -23.09 27.66
C ARG A 351 -56.82 -22.31 28.76
N ALA A 352 -57.08 -21.01 28.53
CA ALA A 352 -57.95 -20.18 29.35
C ALA A 352 -59.36 -20.21 28.73
#